data_AF-A0A5C8T311-F1
#
_entry.id   AF-A0A5C8T311-F1
#
_cell.length_a   1.000
_cell.length_b   1.000
_cell.length_c   1.000
_cell.angle_alpha   90.00
_cell.angle_beta   90.00
_cell.angle_gamma   90.00
#
_symmetry.space_group_name_H-M   'P 1'
#
loop_
_entity.id
_entity.type
_entity.pdbx_description
1 polymer ?
#
loop_
_entity_poly.entity_id
_entity_poly.type
_entity_poly.pdbx_seq_one_letter_code
_entity_poly.pdbx_strand_id
1 'polypeptide(L)'
;LQDGRADLAVVRPDVDLPTNGLTLAILRDQAMIIVSPETAGIDAFPKLGGRRLGIAAHKDADLSLLKSILGYYGLTLETGPVGAKVPAQSVLLVPVEGAQAGPAIRARTVDAFVSIIAPSAPKALALVEAVKAVSKGGKVNFVGVPDDAAIIERFPRLQAVTVPGGLFGGAPKLPDDDVKTVGASYRLMARASLGRVVAADVTQNLFELRTAAAKTSDAAEYVLAPAYETTVAATSARIPIHPGAIDYYEREQHSFVDRYGDTLYLLAALAGGLVSAMAWLRQRLAGLRRERIDEVTDRLLAIIDEARTLRDPAAIAALNVEIDRLATEVVRYARARAPEMRTMAAVGIAIETAKATVADCRNAAAAGHGPHSKPPFKPSLHLAGGEA
;
A
#
# COMPACT_ATOMS: atom_id res chain seq x y z
N LEU A 1 -9.96 21.01 0.45
CA LEU A 1 -9.69 19.61 0.03
C LEU A 1 -10.10 19.37 -1.42
N GLN A 2 -11.38 19.56 -1.77
CA GLN A 2 -11.90 19.29 -3.12
C GLN A 2 -11.16 20.06 -4.23
N ASP A 3 -11.00 21.38 -4.07
CA ASP A 3 -10.29 22.23 -5.05
C ASP A 3 -8.76 22.10 -5.01
N GLY A 4 -8.20 21.18 -4.23
CA GLY A 4 -6.74 21.03 -4.08
C GLY A 4 -6.02 22.18 -3.35
N ARG A 5 -6.73 23.22 -2.90
CA ARG A 5 -6.16 24.39 -2.20
C ARG A 5 -5.63 24.14 -0.79
N ALA A 6 -5.96 22.98 -0.21
CA ALA A 6 -5.52 22.57 1.11
C ALA A 6 -5.24 21.07 1.10
N ASP A 7 -4.16 20.65 1.77
CA ASP A 7 -3.77 19.24 1.91
C ASP A 7 -4.52 18.53 3.03
N LEU A 8 -4.81 19.26 4.12
CA LEU A 8 -5.44 18.76 5.35
C LEU A 8 -6.63 19.65 5.72
N ALA A 9 -7.66 19.07 6.33
CA ALA A 9 -8.76 19.81 6.93
C ALA A 9 -9.35 19.07 8.12
N VAL A 10 -9.88 19.84 9.08
CA VAL A 10 -10.77 19.30 10.12
C VAL A 10 -12.17 19.23 9.53
N VAL A 11 -12.72 18.03 9.44
CA VAL A 11 -13.99 17.76 8.78
C VAL A 11 -14.93 17.10 9.77
N ARG A 12 -16.22 17.48 9.70
CA ARG A 12 -17.32 16.83 10.39
C ARG A 12 -18.23 16.16 9.34
N PRO A 13 -18.08 14.85 9.09
CA PRO A 13 -18.67 14.21 7.90
C PRO A 13 -20.19 14.25 7.79
N ASP A 14 -20.93 14.30 8.91
CA ASP A 14 -22.39 14.42 8.89
C ASP A 14 -22.88 15.76 8.31
N VAL A 15 -22.03 16.81 8.32
CA VAL A 15 -22.33 18.13 7.74
C VAL A 15 -21.93 18.16 6.28
N ASP A 16 -20.65 17.98 6.01
CA ASP A 16 -20.10 17.98 4.66
C ASP A 16 -18.88 17.05 4.63
N LEU A 17 -18.96 16.04 3.76
CA LEU A 17 -17.91 15.05 3.56
C LEU A 17 -17.27 15.32 2.19
N PRO A 18 -16.00 15.75 2.13
CA PRO A 18 -15.32 15.98 0.87
C PRO A 18 -15.27 14.71 0.01
N THR A 19 -15.57 14.84 -1.29
CA THR A 19 -15.55 13.73 -2.25
C THR A 19 -14.16 13.09 -2.41
N ASN A 20 -13.10 13.85 -2.13
CA ASN A 20 -11.71 13.42 -2.18
C ASN A 20 -11.04 13.43 -0.79
N GLY A 21 -11.80 13.45 0.30
CA GLY A 21 -11.26 13.46 1.65
C GLY A 21 -11.09 12.05 2.21
N LEU A 22 -9.90 11.72 2.70
CA LEU A 22 -9.61 10.46 3.40
C LEU A 22 -9.18 10.74 4.85
N THR A 23 -9.65 9.94 5.79
CA THR A 23 -9.39 10.14 7.23
C THR A 23 -7.94 9.80 7.57
N LEU A 24 -7.25 10.69 8.29
CA LEU A 24 -5.98 10.40 8.95
C LEU A 24 -6.19 9.94 10.39
N ALA A 25 -6.97 10.71 11.15
CA ALA A 25 -7.27 10.45 12.55
C ALA A 25 -8.65 10.98 12.93
N ILE A 26 -9.25 10.38 13.95
CA ILE A 26 -10.42 10.95 14.62
C ILE A 26 -9.89 11.92 15.67
N LEU A 27 -10.26 13.19 15.56
CA LEU A 27 -9.86 14.21 16.53
C LEU A 27 -10.76 14.18 17.75
N ARG A 28 -12.04 13.87 17.55
CA ARG A 28 -13.03 13.80 18.61
C ARG A 28 -14.30 13.09 18.15
N ASP A 29 -14.69 12.05 18.88
CA ASP A 29 -16.05 11.52 18.81
C ASP A 29 -16.99 12.33 19.70
N GLN A 30 -18.19 12.59 19.20
CA GLN A 30 -19.25 13.24 19.94
C GLN A 30 -20.37 12.23 20.16
N ALA A 31 -20.96 12.25 21.35
CA ALA A 31 -22.17 11.52 21.66
C ALA A 31 -23.33 12.52 21.80
N MET A 32 -24.51 12.15 21.30
CA MET A 32 -25.72 12.85 21.67
C MET A 32 -26.14 12.41 23.08
N ILE A 33 -26.00 13.32 24.03
CA ILE A 33 -26.35 13.13 25.43
C ILE A 33 -27.61 13.93 25.69
N ILE A 34 -28.70 13.23 25.98
CA ILE A 34 -29.96 13.84 26.43
C ILE A 34 -30.19 13.41 27.86
N VAL A 35 -30.30 14.38 28.77
CA VAL A 35 -30.42 14.14 30.21
C VAL A 35 -31.60 14.93 30.78
N SER A 36 -32.38 14.29 31.65
CA SER A 36 -33.50 14.93 32.34
C SER A 36 -33.52 14.56 33.83
N PRO A 37 -34.15 15.37 34.69
CA PRO A 37 -34.55 14.89 36.01
C PRO A 37 -35.44 13.65 35.87
N GLU A 38 -35.33 12.69 36.79
CA GLU A 38 -36.20 11.50 36.82
C GLU A 38 -37.69 11.91 36.88
N THR A 39 -38.00 13.01 37.59
CA THR A 39 -39.36 13.55 37.72
C THR A 39 -39.97 14.02 36.40
N ALA A 40 -39.17 14.26 35.36
CA ALA A 40 -39.67 14.60 34.02
C ALA A 40 -40.19 13.37 33.26
N GLY A 41 -39.78 12.15 33.67
CA GLY A 41 -40.19 10.90 33.04
C GLY A 41 -39.68 10.71 31.62
N ILE A 42 -38.58 11.38 31.25
CA ILE A 42 -38.00 11.35 29.89
C ILE A 42 -36.80 10.38 29.89
N ASP A 43 -37.03 9.16 29.44
CA ASP A 43 -36.01 8.07 29.38
C ASP A 43 -35.86 7.48 27.97
N ALA A 44 -36.70 7.89 27.01
CA ALA A 44 -36.74 7.37 25.65
C ALA A 44 -37.14 8.47 24.66
N PHE A 45 -36.70 8.32 23.40
CA PHE A 45 -36.98 9.30 22.34
C PHE A 45 -38.46 9.65 22.17
N PRO A 46 -39.41 8.69 22.13
CA PRO A 46 -40.83 9.00 22.00
C PRO A 46 -41.37 9.90 23.13
N LYS A 47 -40.77 9.88 24.32
CA LYS A 47 -41.17 10.71 25.47
C LYS A 47 -40.70 12.16 25.38
N LEU A 48 -39.91 12.50 24.35
CA LEU A 48 -39.55 13.88 24.03
C LEU A 48 -40.68 14.65 23.35
N GLY A 49 -41.68 13.96 22.80
CA GLY A 49 -42.84 14.60 22.18
C GLY A 49 -43.57 15.53 23.16
N GLY A 50 -43.81 16.77 22.76
CA GLY A 50 -44.43 17.80 23.60
C GLY A 50 -43.49 18.38 24.67
N ARG A 51 -42.20 18.09 24.63
CA ARG A 51 -41.20 18.56 25.62
C ARG A 51 -40.33 19.67 25.08
N ARG A 52 -39.68 20.37 26.02
CA ARG A 52 -38.74 21.46 25.75
C ARG A 52 -37.32 20.99 26.07
N LEU A 53 -36.45 21.03 25.06
CA LEU A 53 -35.06 20.67 25.18
C LEU A 53 -34.18 21.91 25.29
N GLY A 54 -33.46 22.04 26.40
CA GLY A 54 -32.39 23.01 26.55
C GLY A 54 -31.16 22.58 25.75
N ILE A 55 -30.56 23.49 24.99
CA ILE A 55 -29.28 23.25 24.30
C ILE A 55 -28.27 24.34 24.67
N ALA A 56 -27.09 23.92 25.14
CA ALA A 56 -26.00 24.81 25.49
C ALA A 56 -25.11 25.07 24.28
N ALA A 57 -25.16 26.30 23.75
CA ALA A 57 -24.37 26.77 22.61
C ALA A 57 -24.43 25.84 21.38
N HIS A 58 -25.41 26.07 20.51
CA HIS A 58 -25.60 25.26 19.31
C HIS A 58 -24.65 25.69 18.19
N LYS A 59 -24.10 24.71 17.47
CA LYS A 59 -23.66 24.88 16.08
C LYS A 59 -24.77 24.38 15.17
N ASP A 60 -24.92 24.94 13.97
CA ASP A 60 -25.93 24.49 12.99
C ASP A 60 -25.84 22.98 12.70
N ALA A 61 -24.62 22.45 12.76
CA ALA A 61 -24.34 21.02 12.63
C ALA A 61 -25.03 20.15 13.70
N ASP A 62 -25.10 20.61 14.94
CA ASP A 62 -25.74 19.89 16.05
C ASP A 62 -27.26 19.85 15.87
N LEU A 63 -27.84 20.93 15.32
CA LEU A 63 -29.26 21.01 15.00
C LEU A 63 -29.65 20.04 13.89
N SER A 64 -28.83 19.92 12.85
CA SER A 64 -29.08 18.99 11.75
C SER A 64 -29.08 17.53 12.22
N LEU A 65 -28.11 17.17 13.07
CA LEU A 65 -28.05 15.83 13.67
C LEU A 65 -29.30 15.56 14.52
N LEU A 66 -29.63 16.46 15.44
CA LEU A 66 -30.79 16.31 16.32
C LEU A 66 -32.09 16.21 15.52
N LYS A 67 -32.26 17.03 14.48
CA LYS A 67 -33.43 17.00 13.59
C LYS A 67 -33.57 15.66 12.86
N SER A 68 -32.47 15.12 12.33
CA SER A 68 -32.48 13.81 11.65
C SER A 68 -32.89 12.67 12.59
N ILE A 69 -32.36 12.65 13.82
CA ILE A 69 -32.69 11.60 14.78
C ILE A 69 -34.11 11.76 15.31
N LEU A 70 -34.57 12.96 15.62
CA LEU A 70 -35.97 13.19 16.01
C LEU A 70 -36.93 12.76 14.90
N GLY A 71 -36.62 13.10 13.64
CA GLY A 71 -37.41 12.69 12.48
C GLY A 71 -37.46 11.17 12.28
N TYR A 72 -36.39 10.44 12.64
CA TYR A 72 -36.41 8.96 12.65
C TYR A 72 -37.48 8.40 13.59
N TYR A 73 -37.68 9.04 14.75
CA TYR A 73 -38.71 8.68 15.74
C TYR A 73 -40.06 9.36 15.49
N GLY A 74 -40.27 10.01 14.34
CA GLY A 74 -41.52 10.70 14.00
C GLY A 74 -41.75 12.02 14.77
N LEU A 75 -40.68 12.61 15.32
CA LEU A 75 -40.72 13.88 16.05
C LEU A 75 -40.19 15.03 15.19
N THR A 76 -40.81 16.19 15.31
CA THR A 76 -40.40 17.41 14.60
C THR A 76 -39.64 18.34 15.53
N LEU A 77 -38.44 18.77 15.14
CA LEU A 77 -37.68 19.78 15.87
C LEU A 77 -38.24 21.18 15.54
N GLU A 78 -38.69 21.90 16.55
CA GLU A 78 -39.13 23.29 16.46
C GLU A 78 -38.17 24.20 17.22
N THR A 79 -38.02 25.44 16.74
CA THR A 79 -37.27 26.48 17.44
C THR A 79 -38.24 27.63 17.71
N GLY A 80 -38.28 28.13 18.95
CA GLY A 80 -39.28 29.11 19.33
C GLY A 80 -39.06 29.69 20.73
N PRO A 81 -39.82 30.73 21.10
CA PRO A 81 -39.67 31.41 22.37
C PRO A 81 -40.09 30.52 23.55
N VAL A 82 -39.47 30.76 24.70
CA VAL A 82 -39.82 30.09 25.97
C VAL A 82 -41.30 30.32 26.29
N GLY A 83 -42.06 29.24 26.42
CA GLY A 83 -43.49 29.28 26.78
C GLY A 83 -44.47 28.98 25.63
N ALA A 84 -43.98 28.77 24.41
CA ALA A 84 -44.82 28.26 23.32
C ALA A 84 -45.40 26.86 23.66
N LYS A 85 -46.66 26.62 23.30
CA LYS A 85 -47.27 25.30 23.42
C LYS A 85 -46.60 24.35 22.43
N VAL A 86 -45.98 23.30 22.93
CA VAL A 86 -45.31 22.29 22.09
C VAL A 86 -46.33 21.23 21.67
N PRO A 87 -46.55 21.00 20.36
CA PRO A 87 -47.36 19.88 19.88
C PRO A 87 -46.84 18.53 20.39
N ALA A 88 -47.72 17.54 20.53
CA ALA A 88 -47.36 16.23 21.08
C ALA A 88 -46.29 15.48 20.26
N GLN A 89 -46.17 15.77 18.96
CA GLN A 89 -45.17 15.19 18.05
C GLN A 89 -44.01 16.17 17.73
N SER A 90 -43.90 17.27 18.49
CA SER A 90 -42.84 18.25 18.32
C SER A 90 -41.96 18.33 19.56
N VAL A 91 -40.73 18.77 19.36
CA VAL A 91 -39.77 19.05 20.42
C VAL A 91 -39.32 20.49 20.26
N LEU A 92 -39.55 21.32 21.28
CA LEU A 92 -39.13 22.72 21.25
C LEU A 92 -37.71 22.85 21.76
N LEU A 93 -36.81 23.33 20.92
CA LEU A 93 -35.45 23.64 21.32
C LEU A 93 -35.37 25.05 21.91
N VAL A 94 -34.82 25.14 23.12
CA VAL A 94 -34.62 26.38 23.85
C VAL A 94 -33.12 26.59 24.03
N PRO A 95 -32.54 27.69 23.50
CA PRO A 95 -31.14 28.01 23.78
C PRO A 95 -31.00 28.38 25.26
N VAL A 96 -30.17 27.62 25.98
CA VAL A 96 -29.90 27.85 27.40
C VAL A 96 -28.41 27.70 27.64
N GLU A 97 -27.76 28.68 28.24
CA GLU A 97 -26.35 28.55 28.62
C GLU A 97 -26.16 27.40 29.61
N GLY A 98 -25.05 26.66 29.50
CA GLY A 98 -24.81 25.47 30.31
C GLY A 98 -24.89 25.73 31.82
N ALA A 99 -24.39 26.89 32.30
CA ALA A 99 -24.50 27.29 33.70
C ALA A 99 -25.94 27.54 34.17
N GLN A 100 -26.85 27.85 33.24
CA GLN A 100 -28.26 28.09 33.52
C GLN A 100 -29.11 26.82 33.43
N ALA A 101 -28.49 25.65 33.24
CA ALA A 101 -29.23 24.40 33.06
C ALA A 101 -30.12 24.04 34.26
N GLY A 102 -29.54 24.06 35.47
CA GLY A 102 -30.28 23.82 36.71
C GLY A 102 -31.42 24.84 36.93
N PRO A 103 -31.15 26.17 36.88
CA PRO A 103 -32.19 27.19 36.95
C PRO A 103 -33.32 27.00 35.92
N ALA A 104 -33.01 26.66 34.68
CA ALA A 104 -34.00 26.48 33.62
C ALA A 104 -34.95 25.29 33.89
N ILE A 105 -34.42 24.18 34.42
CA ILE A 105 -35.25 23.05 34.87
C ILE A 105 -36.13 23.45 36.05
N ARG A 106 -35.57 24.15 37.06
CA ARG A 106 -36.34 24.60 38.24
C ARG A 106 -37.48 25.54 37.86
N ALA A 107 -37.22 26.46 36.94
CA ALA A 107 -38.20 27.38 36.38
C ALA A 107 -39.19 26.69 35.41
N ARG A 108 -39.00 25.40 35.13
CA ARG A 108 -39.76 24.63 34.13
C ARG A 108 -39.79 25.32 32.78
N THR A 109 -38.70 25.99 32.37
CA THR A 109 -38.57 26.55 31.02
C THR A 109 -38.10 25.49 30.03
N VAL A 110 -37.39 24.48 30.52
CA VAL A 110 -36.98 23.28 29.79
C VAL A 110 -37.27 22.03 30.62
N ASP A 111 -37.51 20.91 29.96
CA ASP A 111 -37.84 19.63 30.58
C ASP A 111 -36.66 18.64 30.57
N ALA A 112 -35.76 18.76 29.60
CA ALA A 112 -34.51 18.01 29.48
C ALA A 112 -33.44 18.85 28.77
N PHE A 113 -32.19 18.40 28.82
CA PHE A 113 -31.07 19.01 28.12
C PHE A 113 -30.49 18.07 27.08
N VAL A 114 -30.07 18.64 25.94
CA VAL A 114 -29.35 17.94 24.89
C VAL A 114 -27.99 18.59 24.66
N SER A 115 -26.96 17.75 24.51
CA SER A 115 -25.61 18.17 24.13
C SER A 115 -24.99 17.12 23.22
N ILE A 116 -24.32 17.57 22.15
CA ILE A 116 -23.61 16.70 21.20
C ILE A 116 -22.13 16.98 21.38
N ILE A 117 -21.46 16.20 22.22
CA ILE A 117 -20.08 16.44 22.64
C ILE A 117 -19.42 15.14 23.10
N ALA A 118 -18.09 15.09 23.22
CA ALA A 118 -17.44 13.94 23.82
C ALA A 118 -18.00 13.70 25.25
N PRO A 119 -18.41 12.46 25.60
CA PRO A 119 -19.01 12.18 26.90
C PRO A 119 -18.16 12.57 28.11
N SER A 120 -16.84 12.40 27.99
CA SER A 120 -15.86 12.73 29.02
C SER A 120 -15.50 14.22 29.07
N ALA A 121 -16.12 15.07 28.24
CA ALA A 121 -15.78 16.48 28.20
C ALA A 121 -16.22 17.22 29.48
N PRO A 122 -15.42 18.17 30.00
CA PRO A 122 -15.79 18.95 31.18
C PRO A 122 -17.18 19.60 31.07
N LYS A 123 -17.55 20.07 29.86
CA LYS A 123 -18.88 20.63 29.59
C LYS A 123 -20.02 19.61 29.69
N ALA A 124 -19.78 18.35 29.31
CA ALA A 124 -20.77 17.28 29.44
C ALA A 124 -20.97 16.90 30.91
N LEU A 125 -19.86 16.76 31.66
CA LEU A 125 -19.87 16.51 33.09
C LEU A 125 -20.63 17.61 33.85
N ALA A 126 -20.29 18.88 33.60
CA ALA A 126 -20.95 20.02 34.23
C ALA A 126 -22.44 20.12 33.91
N LEU A 127 -22.85 19.77 32.68
CA LEU A 127 -24.26 19.75 32.29
C LEU A 127 -25.04 18.70 33.09
N VAL A 128 -24.54 17.46 33.14
CA VAL A 128 -25.18 16.38 33.89
C VAL A 128 -25.22 16.70 35.39
N GLU A 129 -24.14 17.27 35.93
CA GLU A 129 -24.09 17.72 37.32
C GLU A 129 -25.14 18.81 37.61
N ALA A 130 -25.30 19.79 36.72
CA ALA A 130 -26.30 20.85 36.88
C ALA A 130 -27.74 20.31 36.88
N VAL A 131 -28.04 19.29 36.05
CA VAL A 131 -29.35 18.61 36.04
C VAL A 131 -29.52 17.74 37.29
N LYS A 132 -28.47 17.05 37.73
CA LYS A 132 -28.47 16.23 38.95
C LYS A 132 -28.73 17.08 40.19
N ALA A 133 -28.09 18.24 40.31
CA ALA A 133 -28.20 19.15 41.45
C ALA A 133 -29.63 19.69 41.67
N VAL A 134 -30.47 19.68 40.64
CA VAL A 134 -31.87 20.14 40.72
C VAL A 134 -32.89 19.01 40.75
N SER A 135 -32.44 17.77 40.58
CA SER A 135 -33.31 16.60 40.62
C SER A 135 -33.53 16.11 42.06
N LYS A 136 -34.74 15.66 42.36
CA LYS A 136 -35.08 15.11 43.68
C LYS A 136 -34.28 13.82 43.91
N GLY A 137 -33.51 13.78 44.99
CA GLY A 137 -32.65 12.64 45.32
C GLY A 137 -31.47 12.43 44.36
N GLY A 138 -31.15 13.42 43.51
CA GLY A 138 -30.01 13.35 42.58
C GLY A 138 -30.14 12.32 41.46
N LYS A 139 -31.36 11.84 41.18
CA LYS A 139 -31.63 10.86 40.12
C LYS A 139 -31.93 11.53 38.79
N VAL A 140 -31.30 11.08 37.72
CA VAL A 140 -31.52 11.62 36.36
C VAL A 140 -31.69 10.48 35.37
N ASN A 141 -32.43 10.75 34.31
CA ASN A 141 -32.64 9.82 33.22
C ASN A 141 -31.80 10.25 32.01
N PHE A 142 -31.30 9.26 31.27
CA PHE A 142 -30.64 9.46 30.00
C PHE A 142 -31.51 8.88 28.89
N VAL A 143 -31.60 9.59 27.77
CA VAL A 143 -32.29 9.08 26.58
C VAL A 143 -31.25 8.48 25.65
N GLY A 144 -31.27 7.15 25.54
CA GLY A 144 -30.44 6.39 24.62
C GLY A 144 -31.09 6.16 23.26
N VAL A 145 -30.29 5.65 22.32
CA VAL A 145 -30.67 5.08 21.03
C VAL A 145 -30.29 3.59 21.07
N PRO A 146 -31.20 2.68 21.47
CA PRO A 146 -30.90 1.26 21.53
C PRO A 146 -30.59 0.64 20.17
N ASP A 147 -31.27 1.12 19.12
CA ASP A 147 -31.15 0.67 17.73
C ASP A 147 -30.08 1.44 16.94
N ASP A 148 -28.95 1.75 17.59
CA ASP A 148 -27.84 2.51 17.01
C ASP A 148 -27.35 1.96 15.67
N ALA A 149 -27.26 0.64 15.53
CA ALA A 149 -26.90 -0.02 14.28
C ALA A 149 -27.86 0.30 13.12
N ALA A 150 -29.17 0.30 13.36
CA ALA A 150 -30.17 0.63 12.34
C ALA A 150 -30.11 2.13 11.96
N ILE A 151 -29.84 3.00 12.94
CA ILE A 151 -29.65 4.43 12.69
C ILE A 151 -28.39 4.66 11.84
N ILE A 152 -27.28 3.96 12.09
CA ILE A 152 -26.06 4.08 11.26
C ILE A 152 -26.33 3.65 9.82
N GLU A 153 -27.07 2.57 9.59
CA GLU A 153 -27.41 2.13 8.23
C GLU A 153 -28.18 3.19 7.45
N ARG A 154 -29.09 3.92 8.14
CA ARG A 154 -29.84 5.03 7.55
C ARG A 154 -29.01 6.31 7.42
N PHE A 155 -28.14 6.57 8.39
CA PHE A 155 -27.33 7.78 8.50
C PHE A 155 -25.84 7.41 8.56
N PRO A 156 -25.26 6.97 7.42
CA PRO A 156 -23.93 6.36 7.36
C PRO A 156 -22.76 7.25 7.75
N ARG A 157 -23.01 8.55 7.93
CA ARG A 157 -22.01 9.54 8.33
C ARG A 157 -21.92 9.74 9.84
N LEU A 158 -22.88 9.17 10.59
CA LEU A 158 -22.88 9.10 12.04
C LEU A 158 -22.10 7.87 12.53
N GLN A 159 -21.84 7.83 13.82
CA GLN A 159 -21.22 6.70 14.51
C GLN A 159 -22.07 6.28 15.70
N ALA A 160 -22.01 4.99 16.02
CA ALA A 160 -22.47 4.45 17.29
C ALA A 160 -21.48 4.89 18.36
N VAL A 161 -22.01 5.36 19.48
CA VAL A 161 -21.24 5.75 20.64
C VAL A 161 -21.93 5.20 21.88
N THR A 162 -21.17 4.54 22.74
CA THR A 162 -21.68 4.08 24.03
C THR A 162 -21.20 5.03 25.10
N VAL A 163 -22.13 5.57 25.90
CA VAL A 163 -21.81 6.33 27.11
C VAL A 163 -21.70 5.31 28.26
N PRO A 164 -20.50 5.07 28.81
CA PRO A 164 -20.32 4.05 29.83
C PRO A 164 -21.11 4.37 31.11
N GLY A 165 -21.66 3.34 31.73
CA GLY A 165 -22.27 3.46 33.05
C GLY A 165 -21.24 3.98 34.06
N GLY A 166 -21.63 4.96 34.88
CA GLY A 166 -20.76 5.55 35.90
C GLY A 166 -19.90 6.72 35.45
N LEU A 167 -19.94 7.08 34.15
CA LEU A 167 -19.12 8.17 33.60
C LEU A 167 -19.32 9.52 34.33
N PHE A 168 -20.54 9.81 34.79
CA PHE A 168 -20.93 11.06 35.43
C PHE A 168 -21.04 10.98 36.97
N GLY A 169 -20.58 9.88 37.57
CA GLY A 169 -20.58 9.71 39.02
C GLY A 169 -20.32 8.27 39.45
N GLY A 170 -19.48 8.09 40.48
CA GLY A 170 -19.11 6.77 41.01
C GLY A 170 -20.01 6.23 42.11
N ALA A 171 -20.72 7.08 42.85
CA ALA A 171 -21.68 6.67 43.90
C ALA A 171 -22.76 7.76 44.14
N PRO A 172 -24.02 7.54 43.72
CA PRO A 172 -24.48 6.43 42.87
C PRO A 172 -23.85 6.49 41.47
N LYS A 173 -23.76 5.31 40.83
CA LYS A 173 -23.29 5.16 39.45
C LYS A 173 -24.19 5.99 38.53
N LEU A 174 -23.63 6.79 37.63
CA LEU A 174 -24.42 7.58 36.70
C LEU A 174 -23.82 7.63 35.30
N PRO A 175 -24.50 7.12 34.25
CA PRO A 175 -25.75 6.35 34.27
C PRO A 175 -25.56 4.99 34.97
N ASP A 176 -26.65 4.31 35.36
CA ASP A 176 -26.57 3.00 36.02
C ASP A 176 -25.96 1.92 35.10
N ASP A 177 -26.36 1.92 33.83
CA ASP A 177 -25.88 1.03 32.78
C ASP A 177 -25.33 1.80 31.57
N ASP A 178 -24.70 1.09 30.65
CA ASP A 178 -24.22 1.68 29.40
C ASP A 178 -25.39 2.21 28.56
N VAL A 179 -25.31 3.47 28.18
CA VAL A 179 -26.32 4.12 27.33
C VAL A 179 -25.79 4.19 25.91
N LYS A 180 -26.34 3.34 25.04
CA LYS A 180 -26.09 3.42 23.59
C LYS A 180 -26.69 4.70 23.03
N THR A 181 -25.96 5.37 22.16
CA THR A 181 -26.40 6.55 21.45
C THR A 181 -25.71 6.64 20.09
N VAL A 182 -26.02 7.67 19.33
CA VAL A 182 -25.32 8.01 18.09
C VAL A 182 -24.70 9.38 18.22
N GLY A 183 -23.72 9.65 17.38
CA GLY A 183 -23.20 10.99 17.27
C GLY A 183 -22.30 11.21 16.07
N ALA A 184 -21.73 12.41 16.04
CA ALA A 184 -20.84 12.88 14.99
C ALA A 184 -19.38 12.69 15.40
N SER A 185 -18.47 12.86 14.45
CA SER A 185 -17.05 12.97 14.75
C SER A 185 -16.37 14.06 13.96
N TYR A 186 -15.42 14.71 14.62
CA TYR A 186 -14.45 15.55 13.96
C TYR A 186 -13.26 14.68 13.57
N ARG A 187 -12.91 14.72 12.28
CA ARG A 187 -11.83 13.94 11.70
C ARG A 187 -10.81 14.89 11.08
N LEU A 188 -9.53 14.59 11.28
CA LEU A 188 -8.49 15.16 10.45
C LEU A 188 -8.48 14.38 9.15
N MET A 189 -8.80 15.04 8.04
CA MET A 189 -8.83 14.42 6.72
C MET A 189 -7.76 15.03 5.82
N ALA A 190 -7.16 14.19 4.99
CA ALA A 190 -6.25 14.58 3.92
C ALA A 190 -6.95 14.45 2.56
N ARG A 191 -6.48 15.21 1.56
CA ARG A 191 -6.89 14.95 0.18
C ARG A 191 -6.36 13.58 -0.28
N ALA A 192 -7.14 12.87 -1.09
CA ALA A 192 -6.80 11.52 -1.57
C ALA A 192 -5.50 11.46 -2.38
N SER A 193 -5.11 12.58 -3.00
CA SER A 193 -3.86 12.73 -3.76
C SER A 193 -2.63 13.01 -2.90
N LEU A 194 -2.77 13.13 -1.57
CA LEU A 194 -1.63 13.34 -0.68
C LEU A 194 -0.74 12.10 -0.68
N GLY A 195 0.58 12.29 -0.76
CA GLY A 195 1.52 11.18 -0.78
C GLY A 195 1.37 10.28 0.44
N ARG A 196 1.35 8.96 0.23
CA ARG A 196 1.21 7.94 1.28
C ARG A 196 2.22 8.11 2.42
N VAL A 197 3.48 8.40 2.08
CA VAL A 197 4.56 8.67 3.06
C VAL A 197 4.24 9.91 3.90
N VAL A 198 3.90 11.02 3.25
CA VAL A 198 3.58 12.28 3.95
C VAL A 198 2.38 12.12 4.88
N ALA A 199 1.34 11.42 4.43
CA ALA A 199 0.18 11.15 5.26
C ALA A 199 0.52 10.26 6.48
N ALA A 200 1.41 9.28 6.31
CA ALA A 200 1.90 8.45 7.41
C ALA A 200 2.70 9.29 8.42
N ASP A 201 3.58 10.17 7.93
CA ASP A 201 4.40 11.06 8.77
C ASP A 201 3.52 12.05 9.54
N VAL A 202 2.53 12.67 8.89
CA VAL A 202 1.58 13.57 9.56
C VAL A 202 0.80 12.83 10.65
N THR A 203 0.34 11.60 10.35
CA THR A 203 -0.39 10.78 11.32
C THR A 203 0.51 10.44 12.51
N GLN A 204 1.74 10.00 12.25
CA GLN A 204 2.73 9.72 13.30
C GLN A 204 2.99 10.93 14.19
N ASN A 205 3.33 12.07 13.60
CA ASN A 205 3.62 13.30 14.36
C ASN A 205 2.42 13.73 15.20
N LEU A 206 1.18 13.58 14.70
CA LEU A 206 -0.03 13.90 15.45
C LEU A 206 -0.14 13.06 16.74
N PHE A 207 0.10 11.75 16.66
CA PHE A 207 0.00 10.86 17.83
C PHE A 207 1.20 10.99 18.77
N GLU A 208 2.41 11.20 18.25
CA GLU A 208 3.61 11.45 19.07
C GLU A 208 3.48 12.74 19.90
N LEU A 209 2.95 13.80 19.27
CA LEU A 209 2.76 15.09 19.94
C LEU A 209 1.49 15.13 20.81
N ARG A 210 0.63 14.10 20.78
CA ARG A 210 -0.65 14.09 21.49
C ARG A 210 -0.50 14.36 22.98
N THR A 211 0.41 13.67 23.67
CA THR A 211 0.63 13.82 25.11
C THR A 211 1.20 15.20 25.48
N ALA A 212 2.04 15.78 24.61
CA ALA A 212 2.53 17.14 24.81
C ALA A 212 1.41 18.17 24.58
N ALA A 213 0.60 18.00 23.54
CA ALA A 213 -0.54 18.85 23.23
C ALA A 213 -1.61 18.81 24.33
N ALA A 214 -1.81 17.66 24.97
CA ALA A 214 -2.74 17.49 26.09
C ALA A 214 -2.44 18.42 27.28
N LYS A 215 -1.19 18.85 27.46
CA LYS A 215 -0.83 19.85 28.50
C LYS A 215 -1.37 21.25 28.22
N THR A 216 -1.69 21.54 26.96
CA THR A 216 -2.20 22.85 26.51
C THR A 216 -3.68 22.83 26.19
N SER A 217 -4.21 21.67 25.81
CA SER A 217 -5.61 21.50 25.40
C SER A 217 -6.08 20.08 25.66
N ASP A 218 -7.07 19.94 26.53
CA ASP A 218 -7.75 18.67 26.83
C ASP A 218 -8.30 17.99 25.57
N ALA A 219 -8.53 18.75 24.49
CA ALA A 219 -9.02 18.19 23.23
C ALA A 219 -8.05 17.18 22.60
N ALA A 220 -6.75 17.26 22.91
CA ALA A 220 -5.76 16.30 22.42
C ALA A 220 -5.99 14.88 22.99
N GLU A 221 -6.57 14.76 24.20
CA GLU A 221 -6.88 13.45 24.81
C GLU A 221 -8.00 12.71 24.08
N TYR A 222 -8.77 13.39 23.22
CA TYR A 222 -9.82 12.77 22.41
C TYR A 222 -9.31 12.23 21.07
N VAL A 223 -8.04 12.45 20.74
CA VAL A 223 -7.47 12.01 19.46
C VAL A 223 -7.25 10.50 19.48
N LEU A 224 -7.91 9.81 18.55
CA LEU A 224 -7.93 8.35 18.45
C LEU A 224 -7.77 7.86 17.02
N ALA A 225 -7.23 6.65 16.89
CA ALA A 225 -7.14 5.95 15.62
C ALA A 225 -8.56 5.51 15.20
N PRO A 226 -8.95 5.66 13.92
CA PRO A 226 -10.21 5.10 13.47
C PRO A 226 -10.23 3.58 13.64
N ALA A 227 -11.32 3.02 14.15
CA ALA A 227 -11.48 1.57 14.28
C ALA A 227 -11.81 0.94 12.91
N TYR A 228 -11.15 -0.17 12.58
CA TYR A 228 -11.40 -0.98 11.39
C TYR A 228 -10.94 -2.42 11.63
N GLU A 229 -11.57 -3.38 10.94
CA GLU A 229 -11.21 -4.81 11.08
C GLU A 229 -10.16 -5.27 10.06
N THR A 230 -10.21 -4.72 8.84
CA THR A 230 -9.29 -5.07 7.76
C THR A 230 -8.91 -3.81 6.98
N THR A 231 -7.73 -3.81 6.34
CA THR A 231 -7.29 -2.73 5.45
C THR A 231 -8.25 -2.50 4.29
N VAL A 232 -8.90 -3.57 3.80
CA VAL A 232 -9.94 -3.46 2.76
C VAL A 232 -11.13 -2.69 3.32
N ALA A 233 -11.65 -3.08 4.49
CA ALA A 233 -12.75 -2.37 5.15
C ALA A 233 -12.38 -0.90 5.44
N ALA A 234 -11.14 -0.61 5.83
CA ALA A 234 -10.66 0.74 6.08
C ALA A 234 -10.69 1.64 4.84
N THR A 235 -10.36 1.10 3.66
CA THR A 235 -10.31 1.86 2.40
C THR A 235 -11.64 1.89 1.66
N SER A 236 -12.51 0.88 1.86
CA SER A 236 -13.85 0.82 1.27
C SER A 236 -14.97 1.27 2.22
N ALA A 237 -14.64 1.74 3.42
CA ALA A 237 -15.61 2.27 4.36
C ALA A 237 -16.34 3.48 3.76
N ARG A 238 -17.55 3.72 4.25
CA ARG A 238 -18.35 4.91 3.89
C ARG A 238 -17.62 6.22 4.21
N ILE A 239 -16.71 6.18 5.19
CA ILE A 239 -15.78 7.23 5.53
C ILE A 239 -14.38 6.62 5.47
N PRO A 240 -13.73 6.65 4.29
CA PRO A 240 -12.50 5.91 4.06
C PRO A 240 -11.30 6.51 4.82
N ILE A 241 -10.35 5.65 5.16
CA ILE A 241 -9.08 6.00 5.81
C ILE A 241 -8.01 6.15 4.74
N HIS A 242 -7.12 7.13 4.91
CA HIS A 242 -6.01 7.35 4.00
C HIS A 242 -5.02 6.16 4.07
N PRO A 243 -4.56 5.58 2.95
CA PRO A 243 -3.63 4.46 2.96
C PRO A 243 -2.35 4.72 3.77
N GLY A 244 -1.84 5.96 3.71
CA GLY A 244 -0.70 6.38 4.55
C GLY A 244 -0.97 6.34 6.06
N ALA A 245 -2.19 6.64 6.50
CA ALA A 245 -2.55 6.53 7.92
C ALA A 245 -2.68 5.05 8.33
N ILE A 246 -3.25 4.20 7.44
CA ILE A 246 -3.27 2.75 7.65
C ILE A 246 -1.85 2.21 7.78
N ASP A 247 -0.92 2.61 6.89
CA ASP A 247 0.49 2.20 6.98
C ASP A 247 1.16 2.63 8.30
N TYR A 248 0.65 3.64 9.00
CA TYR A 248 1.10 4.01 10.35
C TYR A 248 0.50 3.10 11.42
N TYR A 249 -0.81 2.84 11.38
CA TYR A 249 -1.48 1.98 12.36
C TYR A 249 -1.06 0.51 12.23
N GLU A 250 -0.73 0.05 11.02
CA GLU A 250 -0.23 -1.31 10.71
C GLU A 250 1.29 -1.42 10.79
N ARG A 251 2.01 -0.37 11.23
CA ARG A 251 3.48 -0.31 11.11
C ARG A 251 4.20 -1.41 11.92
N GLU A 252 3.54 -2.06 12.86
CA GLU A 252 4.06 -3.25 13.55
C GLU A 252 3.99 -4.55 12.72
N GLN A 253 3.27 -4.57 11.59
CA GLN A 253 3.06 -5.78 10.78
C GLN A 253 3.95 -5.91 9.54
N HIS A 254 4.54 -4.82 9.01
CA HIS A 254 5.31 -4.89 7.77
C HIS A 254 6.79 -4.48 7.94
N SER A 255 7.67 -5.48 7.89
CA SER A 255 9.12 -5.29 7.71
C SER A 255 9.42 -4.51 6.41
N PHE A 256 10.55 -3.79 6.34
CA PHE A 256 10.99 -3.09 5.12
C PHE A 256 10.96 -3.98 3.87
N VAL A 257 11.30 -5.27 4.03
CA VAL A 257 11.28 -6.27 2.96
C VAL A 257 9.86 -6.59 2.50
N ASP A 258 8.88 -6.54 3.39
CA ASP A 258 7.47 -6.80 3.09
C ASP A 258 6.86 -5.61 2.29
N ARG A 259 7.19 -4.38 2.71
CA ARG A 259 6.71 -3.15 2.05
C ARG A 259 7.27 -2.93 0.64
N TYR A 260 8.53 -3.31 0.41
CA TYR A 260 9.22 -3.13 -0.87
C TYR A 260 9.48 -4.43 -1.62
N GLY A 261 8.94 -5.57 -1.14
CA GLY A 261 9.22 -6.90 -1.67
C GLY A 261 9.00 -6.99 -3.18
N ASP A 262 7.82 -6.60 -3.65
CA ASP A 262 7.48 -6.62 -5.09
C ASP A 262 8.43 -5.77 -5.94
N THR A 263 8.86 -4.61 -5.45
CA THR A 263 9.79 -3.74 -6.18
C THR A 263 11.20 -4.32 -6.20
N LEU A 264 11.65 -4.90 -5.09
CA LEU A 264 12.95 -5.57 -4.98
C LEU A 264 13.01 -6.82 -5.87
N TYR A 265 11.94 -7.62 -5.92
CA TYR A 265 11.83 -8.76 -6.83
C TYR A 265 11.85 -8.31 -8.29
N LEU A 266 11.13 -7.24 -8.65
CA LEU A 266 11.14 -6.69 -10.00
C LEU A 266 12.55 -6.21 -10.41
N LEU A 267 13.25 -5.49 -9.52
CA LEU A 267 14.62 -5.05 -9.75
C LEU A 267 15.58 -6.22 -9.90
N ALA A 268 15.45 -7.25 -9.05
CA ALA A 268 16.27 -8.45 -9.13
C ALA A 268 16.02 -9.21 -10.46
N ALA A 269 14.76 -9.35 -10.87
CA ALA A 269 14.38 -9.96 -12.14
C ALA A 269 14.93 -9.18 -13.34
N LEU A 270 14.84 -7.84 -13.31
CA LEU A 270 15.37 -6.97 -14.35
C LEU A 270 16.90 -7.04 -14.42
N ALA A 271 17.58 -7.03 -13.28
CA ALA A 271 19.04 -7.19 -13.20
C ALA A 271 19.48 -8.56 -13.75
N GLY A 272 18.78 -9.64 -13.40
CA GLY A 272 19.03 -10.98 -13.94
C GLY A 272 18.81 -11.06 -15.46
N GLY A 273 17.77 -10.40 -15.96
CA GLY A 273 17.50 -10.27 -17.39
C GLY A 273 18.62 -9.53 -18.14
N LEU A 274 19.13 -8.43 -17.59
CA LEU A 274 20.23 -7.66 -18.19
C LEU A 274 21.54 -8.47 -18.24
N VAL A 275 21.86 -9.22 -17.18
CA VAL A 275 23.03 -10.11 -17.17
C VAL A 275 22.91 -11.19 -18.25
N SER A 276 21.71 -11.78 -18.38
CA SER A 276 21.43 -12.81 -19.38
C SER A 276 21.53 -12.26 -20.82
N ALA A 277 20.99 -11.07 -21.06
CA ALA A 277 21.08 -10.39 -22.35
C ALA A 277 22.54 -10.05 -22.72
N MET A 278 23.35 -9.58 -21.76
CA MET A 278 24.77 -9.33 -21.97
C MET A 278 25.54 -10.61 -22.27
N ALA A 279 25.25 -11.71 -21.57
CA ALA A 279 25.87 -13.01 -21.81
C ALA A 279 25.54 -13.54 -23.22
N TRP A 280 24.26 -13.48 -23.61
CA TRP A 280 23.81 -13.87 -24.96
C TRP A 280 24.48 -13.02 -26.05
N LEU A 281 24.54 -11.70 -25.87
CA LEU A 281 25.18 -10.79 -26.83
C LEU A 281 26.67 -11.10 -26.99
N ARG A 282 27.37 -11.36 -25.88
CA ARG A 282 28.79 -11.76 -25.90
C ARG A 282 28.98 -13.08 -26.64
N GLN A 283 28.11 -14.06 -26.43
CA GLN A 283 28.16 -15.35 -27.12
C GLN A 283 27.87 -15.22 -28.62
N ARG A 284 26.88 -14.41 -29.01
CA ARG A 284 26.54 -14.15 -30.41
C ARG A 284 27.70 -13.48 -31.15
N LEU A 285 28.35 -12.50 -30.52
CA LEU A 285 29.54 -11.84 -31.07
C LEU A 285 30.76 -12.79 -31.14
N ALA A 286 30.86 -13.78 -30.25
CA ALA A 286 31.92 -14.80 -30.32
C ALA A 286 31.70 -15.81 -31.46
N GLY A 287 30.45 -16.14 -31.79
CA GLY A 287 30.12 -17.05 -32.90
C GLY A 287 30.60 -16.54 -34.26
N LEU A 288 30.31 -15.28 -34.58
CA LEU A 288 30.74 -14.61 -35.83
C LEU A 288 32.27 -14.49 -35.95
N ARG A 289 33.03 -14.71 -34.87
CA ARG A 289 34.49 -14.61 -34.86
C ARG A 289 35.19 -15.95 -35.14
N ARG A 290 34.48 -17.08 -35.02
CA ARG A 290 35.01 -18.42 -35.30
C ARG A 290 35.09 -18.72 -36.80
N GLU A 291 34.18 -18.16 -37.59
CA GLU A 291 34.10 -18.34 -39.05
C GLU A 291 35.44 -18.10 -39.77
N ARG A 292 36.23 -17.11 -39.34
CA ARG A 292 37.51 -16.80 -40.01
C ARG A 292 38.60 -17.86 -39.80
N ILE A 293 38.61 -18.54 -38.66
CA ILE A 293 39.58 -19.64 -38.43
C ILE A 293 39.12 -20.89 -39.16
N ASP A 294 37.82 -21.13 -39.21
CA ASP A 294 37.24 -22.24 -39.94
C ASP A 294 37.54 -22.10 -41.45
N GLU A 295 37.40 -20.90 -42.04
CA GLU A 295 37.80 -20.59 -43.43
C GLU A 295 39.27 -20.95 -43.74
N VAL A 296 40.20 -20.61 -42.84
CA VAL A 296 41.62 -20.91 -43.03
C VAL A 296 41.87 -22.41 -42.92
N THR A 297 41.19 -23.09 -42.00
CA THR A 297 41.30 -24.54 -41.81
C THR A 297 40.81 -25.29 -43.05
N ASP A 298 39.64 -24.90 -43.57
CA ASP A 298 39.08 -25.49 -44.79
C ASP A 298 39.99 -25.28 -46.00
N ARG A 299 40.62 -24.09 -46.14
CA ARG A 299 41.58 -23.84 -47.22
C ARG A 299 42.83 -24.70 -47.09
N LEU A 300 43.36 -24.89 -45.88
CA LEU A 300 44.50 -25.78 -45.65
C LEU A 300 44.19 -27.23 -46.02
N LEU A 301 42.97 -27.71 -45.73
CA LEU A 301 42.50 -29.03 -46.14
C LEU A 301 42.37 -29.14 -47.67
N ALA A 302 41.85 -28.11 -48.34
CA ALA A 302 41.79 -28.07 -49.79
C ALA A 302 43.19 -28.11 -50.43
N ILE A 303 44.18 -27.41 -49.86
CA ILE A 303 45.57 -27.45 -50.34
C ILE A 303 46.17 -28.86 -50.23
N ILE A 304 45.84 -29.61 -49.16
CA ILE A 304 46.28 -31.01 -49.00
C ILE A 304 45.77 -31.88 -50.15
N ASP A 305 44.50 -31.72 -50.52
CA ASP A 305 43.89 -32.47 -51.63
C ASP A 305 44.43 -32.03 -53.00
N GLU A 306 44.57 -30.72 -53.23
CA GLU A 306 45.13 -30.16 -54.46
C GLU A 306 46.57 -30.65 -54.69
N ALA A 307 47.41 -30.62 -53.65
CA ALA A 307 48.81 -31.05 -53.72
C ALA A 307 48.97 -32.50 -54.21
N ARG A 308 48.05 -33.40 -53.85
CA ARG A 308 48.07 -34.81 -54.26
C ARG A 308 47.74 -35.03 -55.74
N THR A 309 47.04 -34.08 -56.36
CA THR A 309 46.61 -34.18 -57.77
C THR A 309 47.56 -33.48 -58.73
N LEU A 310 48.33 -32.51 -58.25
CA LEU A 310 49.26 -31.73 -59.05
C LEU A 310 50.56 -32.50 -59.34
N ARG A 311 51.03 -32.37 -60.58
CA ARG A 311 52.31 -32.95 -61.04
C ARG A 311 53.30 -31.90 -61.53
N ASP A 312 52.88 -30.64 -61.61
CA ASP A 312 53.72 -29.52 -62.01
C ASP A 312 54.51 -28.98 -60.81
N PRO A 313 55.86 -28.99 -60.84
CA PRO A 313 56.68 -28.45 -59.77
C PRO A 313 56.42 -26.97 -59.46
N ALA A 314 56.06 -26.16 -60.47
CA ALA A 314 55.78 -24.75 -60.26
C ALA A 314 54.46 -24.54 -59.49
N ALA A 315 53.43 -25.31 -59.82
CA ALA A 315 52.15 -25.31 -59.09
C ALA A 315 52.30 -25.78 -57.63
N ILE A 316 53.13 -26.80 -57.36
CA ILE A 316 53.40 -27.29 -56.00
C ILE A 316 54.16 -26.23 -55.17
N ALA A 317 55.09 -25.49 -55.79
CA ALA A 317 55.78 -24.39 -55.12
C ALA A 317 54.83 -23.23 -54.74
N ALA A 318 53.84 -22.95 -55.58
CA ALA A 318 52.83 -21.92 -55.30
C ALA A 318 51.96 -22.28 -54.07
N LEU A 319 51.58 -23.56 -53.91
CA LEU A 319 50.85 -24.03 -52.73
C LEU A 319 51.64 -23.84 -51.43
N ASN A 320 52.96 -24.03 -51.46
CA ASN A 320 53.80 -23.82 -50.28
C ASN A 320 53.81 -22.34 -49.83
N VAL A 321 53.86 -21.41 -50.78
CA VAL A 321 53.75 -19.97 -50.51
C VAL A 321 52.38 -19.62 -49.93
N GLU A 322 51.31 -20.26 -50.40
CA GLU A 322 49.96 -20.08 -49.87
C GLU A 322 49.83 -20.57 -48.42
N ILE A 323 50.39 -21.73 -48.09
CA ILE A 323 50.42 -22.25 -46.70
C ILE A 323 51.14 -21.28 -45.77
N ASP A 324 52.30 -20.73 -46.16
CA ASP A 324 53.04 -19.78 -45.33
C ASP A 324 52.26 -18.46 -45.12
N ARG A 325 51.50 -18.02 -46.14
CA ARG A 325 50.59 -16.88 -46.02
C ARG A 325 49.48 -17.15 -45.00
N LEU A 326 48.83 -18.32 -45.08
CA LEU A 326 47.77 -18.73 -44.17
C LEU A 326 48.29 -18.91 -42.73
N ALA A 327 49.48 -19.50 -42.55
CA ALA A 327 50.13 -19.62 -41.25
C ALA A 327 50.42 -18.23 -40.63
N THR A 328 50.87 -17.28 -41.44
CA THR A 328 51.08 -15.89 -40.99
C THR A 328 49.77 -15.23 -40.56
N GLU A 329 48.67 -15.47 -41.27
CA GLU A 329 47.34 -14.95 -40.95
C GLU A 329 46.84 -15.50 -39.60
N VAL A 330 47.02 -16.80 -39.35
CA VAL A 330 46.67 -17.45 -38.08
C VAL A 330 47.49 -16.89 -36.91
N VAL A 331 48.80 -16.68 -37.09
CA VAL A 331 49.65 -16.10 -36.03
C VAL A 331 49.26 -14.65 -35.71
N ARG A 332 48.94 -13.84 -36.73
CA ARG A 332 48.43 -12.46 -36.51
C ARG A 332 47.10 -12.49 -35.77
N TYR A 333 46.21 -13.41 -36.13
CA TYR A 333 44.94 -13.61 -35.46
C TYR A 333 45.13 -14.04 -33.99
N ALA A 334 46.01 -15.00 -33.73
CA ALA A 334 46.30 -15.51 -32.39
C ALA A 334 46.88 -14.42 -31.47
N ARG A 335 47.84 -13.63 -31.97
CA ARG A 335 48.49 -12.55 -31.22
C ARG A 335 47.51 -11.43 -30.84
N ALA A 336 46.55 -11.12 -31.70
CA ALA A 336 45.63 -10.03 -31.44
C ALA A 336 44.51 -10.40 -30.45
N ARG A 337 44.17 -11.70 -30.30
CA ARG A 337 42.83 -12.09 -29.80
C ARG A 337 42.79 -13.32 -28.89
N ALA A 338 43.93 -13.96 -28.57
CA ALA A 338 44.03 -15.10 -27.63
C ALA A 338 42.93 -16.17 -27.81
N PRO A 339 42.86 -16.83 -28.97
CA PRO A 339 41.83 -17.83 -29.27
C PRO A 339 41.89 -19.07 -28.36
N GLU A 340 40.83 -19.87 -28.41
CA GLU A 340 40.75 -21.14 -27.69
C GLU A 340 41.92 -22.08 -28.08
N MET A 341 42.55 -22.68 -27.07
CA MET A 341 43.71 -23.56 -27.23
C MET A 341 43.44 -24.74 -28.18
N ARG A 342 42.23 -25.33 -28.11
CA ARG A 342 41.84 -26.47 -28.94
C ARG A 342 41.76 -26.09 -30.42
N THR A 343 41.23 -24.91 -30.74
CA THR A 343 41.15 -24.43 -32.12
C THR A 343 42.55 -24.17 -32.69
N MET A 344 43.45 -23.57 -31.91
CA MET A 344 44.84 -23.35 -32.35
C MET A 344 45.62 -24.65 -32.55
N ALA A 345 45.38 -25.66 -31.71
CA ALA A 345 45.97 -26.98 -31.90
C ALA A 345 45.51 -27.65 -33.21
N ALA A 346 44.22 -27.57 -33.53
CA ALA A 346 43.67 -28.13 -34.76
C ALA A 346 44.25 -27.46 -36.02
N VAL A 347 44.34 -26.13 -36.03
CA VAL A 347 44.94 -25.39 -37.16
C VAL A 347 46.44 -25.67 -37.27
N GLY A 348 47.15 -25.79 -36.15
CA GLY A 348 48.57 -26.18 -36.15
C GLY A 348 48.80 -27.53 -36.84
N ILE A 349 47.99 -28.53 -36.50
CA ILE A 349 48.03 -29.86 -37.13
C ILE A 349 47.73 -29.77 -38.63
N ALA A 350 46.74 -28.96 -39.04
CA ALA A 350 46.41 -28.77 -40.45
C ALA A 350 47.56 -28.13 -41.24
N ILE A 351 48.23 -27.11 -40.67
CA ILE A 351 49.41 -26.46 -41.29
C ILE A 351 50.55 -27.47 -41.42
N GLU A 352 50.87 -28.23 -40.37
CA GLU A 352 51.93 -29.24 -40.41
C GLU A 352 51.64 -30.32 -41.45
N THR A 353 50.40 -30.82 -41.48
CA THR A 353 49.96 -31.84 -42.46
C THR A 353 50.02 -31.30 -43.89
N ALA A 354 49.63 -30.05 -44.12
CA ALA A 354 49.72 -29.40 -45.43
C ALA A 354 51.18 -29.24 -45.89
N LYS A 355 52.06 -28.76 -45.00
CA LYS A 355 53.50 -28.64 -45.31
C LYS A 355 54.14 -29.99 -45.62
N ALA A 356 53.85 -31.01 -44.81
CA ALA A 356 54.36 -32.36 -45.02
C ALA A 356 53.89 -32.93 -46.38
N THR A 357 52.59 -32.82 -46.67
CA THR A 357 52.03 -33.33 -47.93
C THR A 357 52.62 -32.61 -49.16
N VAL A 358 52.73 -31.28 -49.12
CA VAL A 358 53.34 -30.50 -50.22
C VAL A 358 54.82 -30.84 -50.39
N ALA A 359 55.56 -31.06 -49.29
CA ALA A 359 56.96 -31.46 -49.35
C ALA A 359 57.13 -32.86 -49.98
N ASP A 360 56.29 -33.83 -49.62
CA ASP A 360 56.29 -35.18 -50.19
C ASP A 360 55.97 -35.16 -51.69
N CYS A 361 54.94 -34.41 -52.08
CA CYS A 361 54.57 -34.23 -53.50
C CYS A 361 55.69 -33.54 -54.29
N ARG A 362 56.37 -32.54 -53.71
CA ARG A 362 57.53 -31.89 -54.35
C ARG A 362 58.68 -32.87 -54.56
N ASN A 363 58.97 -33.70 -53.55
CA ASN A 363 60.03 -34.70 -53.63
C ASN A 363 59.70 -35.78 -54.67
N ALA A 364 58.43 -36.22 -54.73
CA ALA A 364 57.96 -37.15 -55.75
C ALA A 364 58.03 -36.57 -57.17
N ALA A 365 57.68 -35.29 -57.36
CA ALA A 365 57.79 -34.59 -58.64
C ALA A 365 59.26 -34.37 -59.07
N ALA A 366 60.17 -34.16 -58.11
CA ALA A 366 61.60 -34.02 -58.38
C ALA A 366 62.32 -35.35 -58.69
N ALA A 367 61.77 -36.50 -58.22
CA ALA A 367 62.40 -37.81 -58.34
C ALA A 367 62.10 -38.57 -59.66
N GLY A 368 61.21 -38.05 -60.53
CA GLY A 368 60.95 -38.54 -61.89
C GLY A 368 61.14 -40.04 -62.18
N HIS A 369 60.18 -40.90 -61.79
CA HIS A 369 60.00 -42.25 -62.39
C HIS A 369 58.56 -42.79 -62.25
N GLY A 370 58.10 -43.49 -63.28
CA GLY A 370 56.80 -44.15 -63.40
C GLY A 370 56.61 -45.39 -62.50
N PRO A 371 55.45 -46.07 -62.61
CA PRO A 371 54.71 -46.63 -61.48
C PRO A 371 55.18 -48.01 -61.04
N HIS A 372 55.19 -48.27 -59.73
CA HIS A 372 55.06 -49.62 -59.20
C HIS A 372 53.94 -49.71 -58.16
N SER A 373 52.83 -50.25 -58.64
CA SER A 373 51.75 -50.86 -57.88
C SER A 373 52.26 -52.05 -57.04
N LYS A 374 51.90 -52.08 -55.76
CA LYS A 374 51.58 -53.31 -54.98
C LYS A 374 51.01 -52.93 -53.60
N PRO A 375 50.18 -53.80 -52.98
CA PRO A 375 48.71 -53.74 -53.04
C PRO A 375 48.10 -53.34 -51.67
N PRO A 376 46.76 -53.30 -51.48
CA PRO A 376 46.15 -52.58 -50.37
C PRO A 376 46.31 -53.31 -49.05
N PHE A 377 46.68 -52.56 -48.01
CA PHE A 377 46.68 -53.02 -46.63
C PHE A 377 45.22 -53.27 -46.20
N LYS A 378 44.86 -54.54 -46.01
CA LYS A 378 43.60 -54.96 -45.38
C LYS A 378 43.67 -54.65 -43.87
N PRO A 379 42.65 -54.03 -43.26
CA PRO A 379 42.62 -53.80 -41.84
C PRO A 379 42.29 -55.10 -41.10
N SER A 380 43.12 -55.50 -40.15
CA SER A 380 42.76 -56.49 -39.13
C SER A 380 42.21 -55.77 -37.91
N LEU A 381 40.88 -55.75 -37.80
CA LEU A 381 40.17 -55.50 -36.55
C LEU A 381 40.55 -56.62 -35.56
N HIS A 382 41.25 -56.26 -34.49
CA HIS A 382 41.21 -57.05 -33.25
C HIS A 382 40.13 -56.45 -32.35
N LEU A 383 38.93 -57.02 -32.45
CA LEU A 383 37.96 -57.00 -31.36
C LEU A 383 38.50 -57.95 -30.28
N ALA A 384 38.82 -57.41 -29.12
CA ALA A 384 38.78 -58.15 -27.87
C ALA A 384 37.53 -57.67 -27.12
N GLY A 385 36.41 -58.38 -27.30
CA GLY A 385 35.55 -58.67 -26.15
C GLY A 385 36.35 -59.60 -25.24
N GLY A 386 36.43 -59.39 -23.94
CA GLY A 386 35.31 -59.22 -23.03
C GLY A 386 35.25 -60.51 -22.21
N GLU A 387 35.32 -60.39 -20.89
CA GLU A 387 34.47 -61.09 -19.91
C GLU A 387 34.99 -60.92 -18.48
N ALA A 388 34.01 -60.93 -17.57
CA ALA A 388 34.05 -60.99 -16.10
C ALA A 388 34.30 -59.69 -15.34
#